data_AF-U4V8Y9-F1
#
_entry.id   AF-U4V8Y9-F1
#
_cell.length_a   1.000
_cell.length_b   1.000
_cell.length_c   1.000
_cell.angle_alpha   90.00
_cell.angle_beta   90.00
_cell.angle_gamma   90.00
#
_symmetry.space_group_name_H-M   'P 1'
#
loop_
_entity.id
_entity.type
_entity.pdbx_description
1 polymer ?
#
loop_
_entity_poly.entity_id
_entity_poly.type
_entity_poly.pdbx_seq_one_letter_code
_entity_poly.pdbx_strand_id
1 'polypeptide(L)'
;AIRTEIDNALKIHENVQNLRGNESQNERQQIESNPDSHFEKATAEFIDQRVNEITSAPTEPTVSLDMVLRSCPEITAYAVSSIRHWQDLANTAEKVRSFLGIDGKLYDLAKKVLGPYNASIVIAYILQRFEQIQSAGGYLRILTEKAANGSFSIRPMLMAALNGQVR
;
A
#
# COMPACT_ATOMS: atom_id res chain seq x y z
N ALA A 1 20.21 -46.13 22.89
CA ALA A 1 20.44 -44.87 23.62
C ALA A 1 19.06 -44.25 23.87
N ILE A 2 18.42 -44.55 25.00
CA ILE A 2 18.48 -43.84 26.29
C ILE A 2 17.57 -42.59 26.30
N ARG A 3 16.45 -42.71 27.06
CA ARG A 3 15.74 -41.71 27.89
C ARG A 3 15.01 -40.55 27.18
N THR A 4 13.68 -40.49 27.17
CA THR A 4 12.70 -40.09 28.22
C THR A 4 12.73 -38.61 28.66
N GLU A 5 11.51 -38.05 28.77
CA GLU A 5 11.06 -36.91 29.59
C GLU A 5 11.56 -35.52 29.16
N ILE A 6 10.69 -34.52 29.01
CA ILE A 6 9.96 -33.90 30.12
C ILE A 6 8.58 -33.39 29.69
N ASP A 7 7.57 -33.87 30.44
CA ASP A 7 6.23 -33.33 30.59
C ASP A 7 6.23 -31.96 31.31
N ASN A 8 5.40 -31.04 30.80
CA ASN A 8 4.31 -30.40 31.53
C ASN A 8 4.58 -29.69 32.89
N ALA A 9 4.52 -28.35 32.89
CA ALA A 9 4.08 -27.51 34.02
C ALA A 9 3.79 -26.10 33.46
N LEU A 10 2.59 -25.53 33.49
CA LEU A 10 1.79 -25.22 34.68
C LEU A 10 0.30 -25.21 34.35
N LYS A 11 -0.43 -25.80 35.29
CA LYS A 11 -1.88 -25.96 35.36
C LYS A 11 -2.35 -25.14 36.58
N ILE A 12 -3.62 -24.74 36.60
CA ILE A 12 -4.45 -24.40 37.79
C ILE A 12 -4.29 -22.92 38.28
N HIS A 13 -5.30 -22.06 38.47
CA HIS A 13 -6.63 -22.27 39.10
C HIS A 13 -7.69 -21.18 38.78
N GLU A 14 -8.95 -21.65 38.77
CA GLU A 14 -10.25 -21.05 39.19
C GLU A 14 -10.69 -19.66 38.70
N ASN A 15 -11.81 -19.51 37.96
CA ASN A 15 -13.22 -19.84 38.21
C ASN A 15 -13.89 -18.93 39.27
N VAL A 16 -14.72 -17.99 38.79
CA VAL A 16 -15.96 -17.61 39.49
C VAL A 16 -17.08 -17.53 38.47
N GLN A 17 -18.01 -18.46 38.61
CA GLN A 17 -19.34 -18.47 38.00
C GLN A 17 -20.19 -17.28 38.48
N ASN A 18 -21.13 -16.82 37.65
CA ASN A 18 -22.54 -16.71 38.05
C ASN A 18 -23.48 -16.35 36.87
N LEU A 19 -24.29 -17.34 36.49
CA LEU A 19 -25.75 -17.27 36.33
C LEU A 19 -26.37 -16.08 35.57
N ARG A 20 -26.80 -16.36 34.33
CA ARG A 20 -28.16 -16.00 33.86
C ARG A 20 -28.57 -16.91 32.71
N GLY A 21 -29.63 -17.69 32.93
CA GLY A 21 -30.34 -18.38 31.88
C GLY A 21 -31.22 -17.41 31.10
N ASN A 22 -31.24 -17.57 29.78
CA ASN A 22 -32.48 -17.65 29.03
C ASN A 22 -32.22 -18.36 27.69
N GLU A 23 -33.05 -19.36 27.39
CA GLU A 23 -33.07 -20.09 26.13
C GLU A 23 -33.63 -19.18 25.04
N SER A 24 -32.90 -19.00 23.95
CA SER A 24 -33.47 -18.68 22.63
C SER A 24 -32.41 -19.02 21.58
N GLN A 25 -32.53 -20.23 21.05
CA GLN A 25 -31.81 -20.63 19.84
C GLN A 25 -32.33 -19.82 18.66
N ASN A 26 -31.45 -19.07 18.02
CA ASN A 26 -31.49 -18.97 16.57
C ASN A 26 -30.06 -18.83 16.04
N GLU A 27 -29.61 -19.88 15.39
CA GLU A 27 -28.35 -19.94 14.66
C GLU A 27 -28.39 -18.94 13.50
N ARG A 28 -27.54 -17.91 13.54
CA ARG A 28 -26.65 -17.54 12.40
C ARG A 28 -25.40 -16.93 12.99
N GLN A 29 -24.32 -17.70 12.93
CA GLN A 29 -22.97 -17.20 13.15
C GLN A 29 -22.66 -16.17 12.07
N GLN A 30 -22.62 -14.91 12.44
CA GLN A 30 -21.67 -13.98 11.85
C GLN A 30 -20.75 -13.58 12.99
N ILE A 31 -19.57 -14.20 12.97
CA ILE A 31 -18.41 -13.69 13.68
C ILE A 31 -18.21 -12.30 13.10
N GLU A 32 -18.64 -11.26 13.82
CA GLU A 32 -18.12 -9.91 13.62
C GLU A 32 -16.62 -9.99 13.92
N SER A 33 -15.87 -10.33 12.88
CA SER A 33 -14.47 -9.96 12.82
C SER A 33 -14.48 -8.45 12.71
N ASN A 34 -14.45 -7.76 13.84
CA ASN A 34 -13.82 -6.46 13.90
C ASN A 34 -12.33 -6.77 14.12
N PRO A 35 -11.51 -6.96 13.07
CA PRO A 35 -10.09 -6.90 13.29
C PRO A 35 -9.82 -5.46 13.71
N ASP A 36 -9.31 -5.33 14.92
CA ASP A 36 -8.82 -4.10 15.52
C ASP A 36 -7.99 -3.33 14.48
N SER A 37 -8.61 -2.31 13.86
CA SER A 37 -7.96 -1.40 12.92
C SER A 37 -7.11 -0.41 13.70
N HIS A 38 -6.15 -0.92 14.47
CA HIS A 38 -5.22 -0.15 15.26
C HIS A 38 -3.85 -0.04 14.58
N PHE A 39 -3.82 0.22 13.26
CA PHE A 39 -2.54 0.37 12.56
C PHE A 39 -2.41 1.51 11.54
N GLU A 40 -3.44 2.34 11.32
CA GLU A 40 -3.39 3.30 10.20
C GLU A 40 -3.66 4.77 10.52
N LYS A 41 -4.14 5.14 11.71
CA LYS A 41 -4.50 6.54 11.96
C LYS A 41 -3.29 7.41 12.27
N ALA A 42 -2.43 6.95 13.18
CA ALA A 42 -1.29 7.73 13.67
C ALA A 42 -0.26 8.08 12.57
N THR A 43 0.03 7.17 11.64
CA THR A 43 0.98 7.46 10.54
C THR A 43 0.37 8.36 9.47
N ALA A 44 -0.93 8.27 9.17
CA ALA A 44 -1.56 9.15 8.19
C ALA A 44 -1.65 10.57 8.74
N GLU A 45 -1.99 10.72 10.03
CA GLU A 45 -1.97 12.00 10.75
C GLU A 45 -0.55 12.59 10.81
N PHE A 46 0.47 11.76 11.04
CA PHE A 46 1.87 12.18 11.04
C PHE A 46 2.35 12.66 9.65
N ILE A 47 2.00 11.94 8.58
CA ILE A 47 2.33 12.38 7.22
C ILE A 47 1.59 13.67 6.89
N ASP A 48 0.31 13.81 7.23
CA ASP A 48 -0.47 15.03 6.95
C ASP A 48 0.11 16.25 7.70
N GLN A 49 0.57 16.07 8.95
CA GLN A 49 1.30 17.11 9.70
C GLN A 49 2.62 17.49 9.01
N ARG A 50 3.42 16.51 8.58
CA ARG A 50 4.69 16.76 7.86
C ARG A 50 4.45 17.42 6.51
N VAL A 51 3.42 17.01 5.77
CA VAL A 51 3.06 17.56 4.46
C VAL A 51 2.72 19.03 4.53
N ASN A 52 2.09 19.49 5.63
CA ASN A 52 1.78 20.91 5.82
C ASN A 52 3.04 21.79 5.93
N GLU A 53 4.20 21.23 6.25
CA GLU A 53 5.49 21.94 6.28
C GLU A 53 6.25 21.88 4.94
N ILE A 54 5.85 21.00 4.01
CA ILE A 54 6.50 20.85 2.71
C ILE A 54 5.87 21.85 1.73
N THR A 55 6.50 23.02 1.56
CA THR A 55 6.18 23.97 0.49
C THR A 55 6.48 23.32 -0.86
N SER A 56 5.50 22.64 -1.41
CA SER A 56 5.65 21.80 -2.60
C SER A 56 5.66 22.66 -3.86
N ALA A 57 6.86 23.05 -4.32
CA ALA A 57 7.03 23.45 -5.71
C ALA A 57 6.72 22.24 -6.62
N PRO A 58 6.12 22.44 -7.81
CA PRO A 58 5.91 21.35 -8.75
C PRO A 58 7.25 20.84 -9.25
N THR A 59 7.74 19.76 -8.64
CA THR A 59 8.96 19.08 -9.06
C THR A 59 8.62 18.26 -10.30
N GLU A 60 9.12 18.68 -11.46
CA GLU A 60 9.05 17.86 -12.67
C GLU A 60 9.71 16.49 -12.42
N PRO A 61 9.19 15.40 -13.02
CA PRO A 61 9.79 14.09 -12.90
C PRO A 61 11.25 14.12 -13.34
N THR A 62 12.13 13.51 -12.55
CA THR A 62 13.56 13.38 -12.88
C THR A 62 13.85 12.34 -13.98
N VAL A 63 12.81 11.75 -14.54
CA VAL A 63 12.84 10.65 -15.52
C VAL A 63 11.94 11.00 -16.71
N SER A 64 12.24 10.43 -17.88
CA SER A 64 11.40 10.61 -19.07
C SER A 64 10.17 9.71 -19.04
N LEU A 65 9.09 10.15 -19.69
CA LEU A 65 7.88 9.34 -19.85
C LEU A 65 8.16 8.02 -20.58
N ASP A 66 9.01 8.05 -21.62
CA ASP A 66 9.44 6.86 -22.35
C ASP A 66 10.09 5.81 -21.43
N MET A 67 10.97 6.25 -20.52
CA MET A 67 11.60 5.37 -19.55
C MET A 67 10.55 4.71 -18.65
N VAL A 68 9.56 5.47 -18.17
CA VAL A 68 8.47 4.94 -17.33
C VAL A 68 7.68 3.88 -18.08
N LEU A 69 7.29 4.15 -19.33
CA LEU A 69 6.49 3.21 -20.14
C LEU A 69 7.26 1.93 -20.49
N ARG A 70 8.57 2.03 -20.69
CA ARG A 70 9.45 0.86 -20.87
C ARG A 70 9.62 0.06 -19.59
N SER A 71 9.75 0.73 -18.45
CA SER A 71 9.85 0.08 -17.13
C SER A 71 8.53 -0.57 -16.70
N CYS A 72 7.40 0.02 -17.08
CA CYS A 72 6.07 -0.36 -16.60
C CYS A 72 5.08 -0.50 -17.78
N PRO A 73 5.30 -1.43 -18.73
CA PRO A 73 4.43 -1.61 -19.89
C PRO A 73 2.98 -1.97 -19.54
N GLU A 74 2.74 -2.64 -18.40
CA GLU A 74 1.40 -3.09 -17.99
C GLU A 74 0.37 -1.94 -17.93
N ILE A 75 0.79 -0.73 -17.58
CA ILE A 75 -0.13 0.41 -17.48
C ILE A 75 -0.76 0.80 -18.82
N THR A 76 -0.11 0.47 -19.93
CA THR A 76 -0.61 0.80 -21.27
C THR A 76 -1.90 0.07 -21.62
N ALA A 77 -2.13 -1.11 -21.04
CA ALA A 77 -3.36 -1.88 -21.21
C ALA A 77 -4.59 -1.21 -20.57
N TYR A 78 -4.39 -0.29 -19.63
CA TYR A 78 -5.44 0.45 -18.92
C TYR A 78 -5.72 1.83 -19.54
N ALA A 79 -4.92 2.24 -20.52
CA ALA A 79 -5.05 3.54 -21.15
C ALA A 79 -6.18 3.52 -22.20
N VAL A 80 -7.03 4.55 -22.20
CA VAL A 80 -8.10 4.70 -23.23
C VAL A 80 -7.51 5.09 -24.58
N SER A 81 -6.40 5.82 -24.56
CA SER A 81 -5.61 6.22 -25.70
C SER A 81 -4.13 6.05 -25.38
N SER A 82 -3.26 6.02 -26.39
CA SER A 82 -1.82 5.94 -26.16
C SER A 82 -1.34 7.05 -25.22
N ILE A 83 -0.54 6.69 -24.23
CA ILE A 83 0.04 7.62 -23.26
C ILE A 83 1.16 8.42 -23.95
N ARG A 84 0.93 9.71 -24.21
CA ARG A 84 1.90 10.59 -24.89
C ARG A 84 2.39 11.73 -24.00
N HIS A 85 1.58 12.08 -23.00
CA HIS A 85 1.85 13.15 -22.06
C HIS A 85 1.73 12.67 -20.61
N TRP A 86 2.33 13.41 -19.69
CA TRP A 86 2.25 13.10 -18.25
C TRP A 86 0.81 13.12 -17.72
N GLN A 87 -0.05 13.96 -18.29
CA GLN A 87 -1.47 13.99 -17.97
C GLN A 87 -2.18 12.68 -18.36
N ASP A 88 -1.81 12.07 -19.49
CA ASP A 88 -2.37 10.79 -19.92
C ASP A 88 -1.99 9.68 -18.93
N LEU A 89 -0.74 9.71 -18.46
CA LEU A 89 -0.26 8.78 -17.42
C LEU A 89 -1.03 8.99 -16.12
N ALA A 90 -1.21 10.24 -15.68
CA ALA A 90 -1.93 10.56 -14.45
C ALA A 90 -3.40 10.13 -14.51
N ASN A 91 -4.08 10.37 -15.63
CA ASN A 91 -5.45 9.94 -15.85
C ASN A 91 -5.59 8.41 -15.87
N THR A 92 -4.59 7.71 -16.43
CA THR A 92 -4.55 6.25 -16.44
C THR A 92 -4.28 5.71 -15.04
N ALA A 93 -3.35 6.32 -14.30
CA ALA A 93 -3.04 5.97 -12.92
C ALA A 93 -4.24 6.13 -11.97
N GLU A 94 -5.09 7.15 -12.16
CA GLU A 94 -6.34 7.31 -11.40
C GLU A 94 -7.29 6.10 -11.57
N LYS A 95 -7.34 5.49 -12.75
CA LYS A 95 -8.15 4.28 -12.98
C LYS A 95 -7.49 3.05 -12.36
N VAL A 96 -6.18 2.93 -12.58
CA VAL A 96 -5.39 1.80 -12.08
C VAL A 96 -5.37 1.74 -10.56
N ARG A 97 -5.31 2.88 -9.85
CA ARG A 97 -5.34 2.86 -8.39
C ARG A 97 -6.60 2.20 -7.83
N SER A 98 -7.76 2.42 -8.46
CA SER A 98 -9.03 1.80 -8.05
C SER A 98 -9.01 0.30 -8.32
N PHE A 99 -8.43 -0.12 -9.45
CA PHE A 99 -8.20 -1.54 -9.74
C PHE A 99 -7.28 -2.20 -8.70
N LEU A 100 -6.24 -1.51 -8.25
CA LEU A 100 -5.30 -1.97 -7.22
C LEU A 100 -5.87 -1.91 -5.78
N GLY A 101 -7.11 -1.45 -5.59
CA GLY A 101 -7.72 -1.28 -4.28
C GLY A 101 -7.11 -0.16 -3.43
N ILE A 102 -6.45 0.82 -4.07
CA ILE A 102 -5.85 1.98 -3.39
C ILE A 102 -6.91 3.07 -3.19
N ASP A 103 -7.13 3.44 -1.93
CA ASP A 103 -8.05 4.51 -1.56
C ASP A 103 -7.63 5.89 -2.14
N GLY A 104 -8.63 6.69 -2.48
CA GLY A 104 -8.42 8.02 -3.07
C GLY A 104 -7.65 8.96 -2.14
N LYS A 105 -7.91 8.93 -0.83
CA LYS A 105 -7.22 9.81 0.13
C LYS A 105 -5.75 9.46 0.25
N LEU A 106 -5.42 8.17 0.20
CA LEU A 106 -4.03 7.71 0.21
C LEU A 106 -3.30 8.16 -1.06
N TYR A 107 -3.95 8.08 -2.22
CA TYR A 107 -3.35 8.58 -3.46
C TYR A 107 -3.20 10.10 -3.47
N ASP A 108 -4.17 10.84 -2.94
CA ASP A 108 -4.07 12.29 -2.78
C ASP A 108 -2.90 12.69 -1.86
N LEU A 109 -2.69 11.96 -0.77
CA LEU A 109 -1.53 12.14 0.10
C LEU A 109 -0.22 11.88 -0.65
N ALA A 110 -0.15 10.81 -1.43
CA ALA A 110 1.00 10.51 -2.28
C ALA A 110 1.26 11.65 -3.29
N LYS A 111 0.21 12.20 -3.92
CA LYS A 111 0.33 13.35 -4.84
C LYS A 111 0.86 14.60 -4.13
N LYS A 112 0.44 14.87 -2.88
CA LYS A 112 0.96 16.00 -2.09
C LYS A 112 2.46 15.85 -1.78
N VAL A 113 2.91 14.65 -1.44
CA VAL A 113 4.32 14.40 -1.04
C VAL A 113 5.25 14.28 -2.26
N LEU A 114 4.85 13.49 -3.25
CA LEU A 114 5.69 13.13 -4.39
C LEU A 114 5.55 14.09 -5.57
N GLY A 115 4.43 14.82 -5.65
CA GLY A 115 3.95 15.46 -6.85
C GLY A 115 3.06 14.53 -7.70
N PRO A 116 2.15 15.09 -8.52
CA PRO A 116 1.13 14.33 -9.24
C PRO A 116 1.73 13.29 -10.22
N TYR A 117 2.78 13.67 -10.94
CA TYR A 117 3.41 12.81 -11.93
C TYR A 117 4.24 11.69 -11.28
N ASN A 118 5.02 11.98 -10.24
CA ASN A 118 5.77 10.95 -9.53
C ASN A 118 4.83 9.95 -8.82
N ALA A 119 3.72 10.42 -8.24
CA ALA A 119 2.70 9.53 -7.70
C ALA A 119 2.12 8.60 -8.79
N SER A 120 1.86 9.14 -10.00
CA SER A 120 1.39 8.35 -11.14
C SER A 120 2.41 7.29 -11.59
N ILE A 121 3.71 7.63 -11.57
CA ILE A 121 4.80 6.68 -11.83
C ILE A 121 4.81 5.55 -10.80
N VAL A 122 4.62 5.87 -9.51
CA VAL A 122 4.55 4.86 -8.45
C VAL A 122 3.38 3.91 -8.66
N ILE A 123 2.20 4.40 -9.05
CA ILE A 123 1.06 3.54 -9.39
C ILE A 123 1.39 2.60 -10.56
N ALA A 124 2.02 3.11 -11.62
CA ALA A 124 2.47 2.29 -12.75
C ALA A 124 3.45 1.19 -12.31
N TYR A 125 4.38 1.52 -11.42
CA TYR A 125 5.34 0.58 -10.87
C TYR A 125 4.67 -0.49 -10.00
N ILE A 126 3.72 -0.10 -9.13
CA ILE A 126 2.98 -1.05 -8.30
C ILE A 126 2.18 -2.01 -9.18
N LEU A 127 1.50 -1.50 -10.22
CA LEU A 127 0.79 -2.34 -11.19
C LEU A 127 1.74 -3.35 -11.84
N GLN A 128 2.91 -2.90 -12.30
CA GLN A 128 3.91 -3.75 -12.94
C GLN A 128 4.41 -4.90 -12.04
N ARG A 129 4.31 -4.72 -10.71
CA ARG A 129 4.78 -5.66 -9.69
C ARG A 129 3.63 -6.22 -8.85
N PHE A 130 2.39 -6.10 -9.31
CA PHE A 130 1.21 -6.34 -8.48
C PHE A 130 1.19 -7.75 -7.89
N GLU A 131 1.56 -8.77 -8.67
CA GLU A 131 1.64 -10.16 -8.20
C GLU A 131 2.70 -10.41 -7.12
N GLN A 132 3.70 -9.54 -7.02
CA GLN A 132 4.81 -9.64 -6.06
C GLN A 132 4.57 -8.77 -4.82
N ILE A 133 3.54 -7.92 -4.83
CA ILE A 133 3.23 -6.97 -3.76
C ILE A 133 2.01 -7.48 -2.99
N GLN A 134 2.20 -7.76 -1.70
CA GLN A 134 1.13 -8.26 -0.82
C GLN A 134 -0.02 -7.25 -0.64
N SER A 135 0.29 -5.95 -0.60
CA SER A 135 -0.70 -4.89 -0.47
C SER A 135 -0.25 -3.63 -1.21
N ALA A 136 -0.98 -3.27 -2.26
CA ALA A 136 -0.69 -2.09 -3.09
C ALA A 136 -0.78 -0.78 -2.28
N GLY A 137 -1.82 -0.65 -1.45
CA GLY A 137 -2.00 0.51 -0.57
C GLY A 137 -0.91 0.63 0.48
N GLY A 138 -0.59 -0.46 1.19
CA GLY A 138 0.48 -0.47 2.18
C GLY A 138 1.84 -0.12 1.56
N TYR A 139 2.10 -0.61 0.34
CA TYR A 139 3.33 -0.28 -0.38
C TYR A 139 3.41 1.20 -0.76
N LEU A 140 2.33 1.78 -1.31
CA LEU A 140 2.27 3.21 -1.63
C LEU A 140 2.50 4.08 -0.38
N ARG A 141 1.94 3.68 0.76
CA ARG A 141 2.12 4.39 2.04
C ARG A 141 3.58 4.42 2.46
N ILE A 142 4.27 3.27 2.45
CA ILE A 142 5.70 3.18 2.78
C ILE A 142 6.54 4.04 1.83
N LEU A 143 6.25 4.03 0.52
CA LEU A 143 6.98 4.86 -0.44
C LEU A 143 6.74 6.36 -0.20
N THR A 144 5.52 6.73 0.14
CA THR A 144 5.14 8.11 0.48
C THR A 144 5.85 8.58 1.75
N GLU A 145 5.92 7.75 2.79
CA GLU A 145 6.68 8.05 4.02
C GLU A 145 8.18 8.22 3.75
N LYS A 146 8.77 7.33 2.95
CA LYS A 146 10.18 7.46 2.55
C LYS A 146 10.42 8.75 1.77
N ALA A 147 9.50 9.15 0.90
CA ALA A 147 9.59 10.39 0.15
C ALA A 147 9.46 11.63 1.02
N ALA A 148 8.54 11.63 1.98
CA ALA A 148 8.41 12.71 2.96
C ALA A 148 9.70 12.89 3.79
N ASN A 149 10.42 11.80 4.04
CA ASN A 149 11.72 11.81 4.73
C ASN A 149 12.92 12.03 3.80
N GLY A 150 12.71 12.37 2.52
CA GLY A 150 13.79 12.60 1.54
C GLY A 150 14.60 11.35 1.18
N SER A 151 14.14 10.15 1.57
CA SER A 151 14.84 8.87 1.43
C SER A 151 14.27 8.01 0.28
N PHE A 152 13.55 8.63 -0.65
CA PHE A 152 12.97 7.96 -1.82
C PHE A 152 13.43 8.63 -3.12
N SER A 153 13.62 7.82 -4.16
CA SER A 153 13.98 8.29 -5.49
C SER A 153 13.32 7.40 -6.55
N ILE A 154 12.67 8.04 -7.53
CA ILE A 154 11.96 7.35 -8.62
C ILE A 154 12.91 6.60 -9.55
N ARG A 155 14.04 7.21 -9.91
CA ARG A 155 14.96 6.65 -10.93
C ARG A 155 15.52 5.27 -10.54
N PRO A 156 16.06 5.03 -9.33
CA PRO A 156 16.49 3.69 -8.90
C PRO A 156 15.35 2.67 -8.88
N MET A 157 14.14 3.08 -8.47
CA MET A 157 12.96 2.23 -8.46
C MET A 157 12.62 1.74 -9.88
N LEU A 158 12.59 2.62 -10.87
CA LEU A 158 12.33 2.25 -12.27
C LEU A 158 13.44 1.41 -12.89
N MET A 159 14.70 1.67 -12.53
CA MET A 159 15.83 0.83 -12.99
C MET A 159 15.73 -0.59 -12.43
N ALA A 160 15.28 -0.75 -11.19
CA ALA A 160 15.01 -2.07 -10.63
C ALA A 160 13.87 -2.81 -11.39
N ALA A 161 12.83 -2.09 -11.81
CA ALA A 161 11.78 -2.67 -12.66
C ALA A 161 12.33 -3.21 -13.98
N LEU A 162 13.13 -2.40 -14.70
CA LEU A 162 13.75 -2.78 -15.97
C LEU A 162 14.64 -4.02 -15.84
N ASN A 163 15.54 -4.03 -14.85
CA ASN A 163 16.47 -5.15 -14.67
C ASN A 163 15.76 -6.45 -14.31
N GLY A 164 14.64 -6.36 -13.58
CA GLY A 164 13.84 -7.53 -13.23
C GLY A 164 12.92 -8.03 -14.34
N GLN A 165 12.86 -7.37 -15.50
CA GLN A 165 12.13 -7.84 -16.70
C GLN A 165 13.03 -8.60 -17.69
N VAL A 166 14.36 -8.43 -17.59
CA VAL A 166 15.34 -9.05 -18.51
C VAL A 166 15.67 -10.51 -18.11
N ARG A 167 14.90 -11.11 -17.20
CA ARG A 167 15.06 -12.49 -16.74
C ARG A 167 13.91 -13.36 -17.23
#